data_AF-A0A1I2MMJ6-F1
#
_entry.id   AF-A0A1I2MMJ6-F1
#
_cell.length_a   1.000
_cell.length_b   1.000
_cell.length_c   1.000
_cell.angle_alpha   90.00
_cell.angle_beta   90.00
_cell.angle_gamma   90.00
#
_symmetry.space_group_name_H-M   'P 1'
#
loop_
_entity.id
_entity.type
_entity.pdbx_description
1 polymer ?
#
loop_
_entity_poly.entity_id
_entity_poly.type
_entity_poly.pdbx_seq_one_letter_code
_entity_poly.pdbx_strand_id
1 'polypeptide(L)'
;MFNAQRLNIGLVLLDSTWEYAKSYTSDGGMWINPIKEENLPYYFKKHNLIEKNKIIWETDEYLGKNTYMTIDGNLRESLCITYYFNDKRWEYVFCTAKKMKPNAYSNHPEKIKGLYYETSFVISKMEADSILSSWNLLITR
;
A
#
# COMPACT_ATOMS: atom_id res chain seq x y z
N MET A 1 -2.40 11.49 -17.06
CA MET A 1 -1.09 11.25 -16.40
C MET A 1 -1.23 11.63 -14.93
N PHE A 2 -1.21 10.66 -14.02
CA PHE A 2 -1.52 10.90 -12.60
C PHE A 2 -0.32 11.39 -11.75
N ASN A 3 0.91 11.28 -12.27
CA ASN A 3 2.12 11.70 -11.55
C ASN A 3 2.14 13.18 -11.16
N ALA A 4 1.50 14.06 -11.94
CA ALA A 4 1.39 15.47 -11.58
C ALA A 4 0.64 15.67 -10.25
N GLN A 5 -0.40 14.85 -9.98
CA GLN A 5 -1.13 14.90 -8.70
C GLN A 5 -0.28 14.31 -7.57
N ARG A 6 0.48 13.25 -7.83
CA ARG A 6 1.35 12.56 -6.86
C ARG A 6 2.52 13.42 -6.40
N LEU A 7 3.16 14.13 -7.35
CA LEU A 7 4.30 15.00 -7.09
C LEU A 7 3.95 16.08 -6.06
N ASN A 8 2.75 16.65 -6.16
CA ASN A 8 2.30 17.72 -5.26
C ASN A 8 2.06 17.26 -3.80
N ILE A 9 1.93 15.96 -3.56
CA ILE A 9 1.62 15.40 -2.24
C ILE A 9 2.74 14.49 -1.72
N GLY A 10 3.75 14.17 -2.52
CA GLY A 10 4.84 13.28 -2.12
C GLY A 10 4.48 11.79 -2.17
N LEU A 11 3.57 11.39 -3.07
CA LEU A 11 3.35 9.97 -3.39
C LEU A 11 4.41 9.47 -4.37
N VAL A 12 4.74 8.18 -4.30
CA VAL A 12 5.71 7.57 -5.23
C VAL A 12 5.24 7.74 -6.67
N LEU A 13 6.14 8.27 -7.52
CA LEU A 13 5.89 8.45 -8.94
C LEU A 13 6.03 7.11 -9.68
N LEU A 14 5.21 6.93 -10.70
CA LEU A 14 5.24 5.75 -11.56
C LEU A 14 6.04 6.05 -12.82
N ASP A 15 6.97 5.18 -13.19
CA ASP A 15 7.68 5.24 -14.47
C ASP A 15 7.19 4.13 -15.43
N SER A 16 7.84 4.00 -16.60
CA SER A 16 7.46 3.02 -17.62
C SER A 16 7.70 1.56 -17.24
N THR A 17 8.40 1.29 -16.14
CA THR A 17 8.69 -0.07 -15.68
C THR A 17 7.55 -0.67 -14.84
N TRP A 18 6.63 0.17 -14.35
CA TRP A 18 5.48 -0.28 -13.58
C TRP A 18 4.36 -0.79 -14.48
N GLU A 19 3.89 -2.01 -14.21
CA GLU A 19 2.76 -2.59 -14.92
C GLU A 19 1.45 -2.34 -14.17
N TYR A 20 0.41 -1.90 -14.88
CA TYR A 20 -0.91 -1.68 -14.31
C TYR A 20 -1.81 -2.89 -14.51
N ALA A 21 -2.20 -3.52 -13.40
CA ALA A 21 -3.24 -4.52 -13.37
C ALA A 21 -4.56 -3.86 -12.95
N LYS A 22 -5.50 -3.73 -13.89
CA LYS A 22 -6.87 -3.30 -13.59
C LYS A 22 -7.56 -4.30 -12.68
N SER A 23 -8.33 -3.80 -11.73
CA SER A 23 -9.25 -4.63 -10.95
C SER A 23 -10.40 -5.09 -11.85
N TYR A 24 -10.68 -6.39 -11.87
CA TYR A 24 -11.79 -6.96 -12.64
C TYR A 24 -13.17 -6.65 -12.02
N THR A 25 -13.21 -6.15 -10.78
CA THR A 25 -14.44 -6.03 -9.98
C THR A 25 -14.73 -4.61 -9.50
N SER A 26 -13.93 -3.61 -9.89
CA SER A 26 -14.11 -2.22 -9.46
C SER A 26 -13.33 -1.25 -10.36
N ASP A 27 -13.68 0.03 -10.29
CA ASP A 27 -13.01 1.15 -10.98
C ASP A 27 -11.58 1.45 -10.47
N GLY A 28 -10.89 0.46 -9.91
CA GLY A 28 -9.55 0.58 -9.36
C GLY A 28 -8.55 -0.33 -10.05
N GLY A 29 -7.34 -0.34 -9.50
CA GLY A 29 -6.31 -1.27 -9.94
C GLY A 29 -5.07 -1.19 -9.07
N MET A 30 -4.08 -1.96 -9.45
CA MET A 30 -2.78 -1.93 -8.80
C MET A 30 -1.66 -1.77 -9.82
N TRP A 31 -0.66 -1.00 -9.43
CA TRP A 31 0.64 -0.99 -10.08
C TRP A 31 1.55 -1.88 -9.27
N ILE A 32 2.16 -2.88 -9.91
CA ILE A 32 3.08 -3.80 -9.25
C ILE A 32 4.49 -3.26 -9.45
N ASN A 33 5.26 -3.19 -8.36
CA ASN A 33 6.65 -2.79 -8.47
C ASN A 33 7.43 -3.85 -9.26
N PRO A 34 8.13 -3.50 -10.35
CA PRO A 34 8.89 -4.45 -11.14
C PRO A 34 10.13 -5.00 -10.41
N ILE A 35 10.59 -4.33 -9.34
CA ILE A 35 11.69 -4.80 -8.51
C ILE A 35 11.19 -6.00 -7.69
N LYS A 36 11.62 -7.20 -8.10
CA LYS A 36 11.21 -8.49 -7.54
C LYS A 36 11.61 -8.69 -6.08
N GLU A 37 10.85 -9.57 -5.44
CA GLU A 37 10.86 -10.07 -4.04
C GLU A 37 12.22 -10.48 -3.43
N GLU A 38 13.32 -10.42 -4.17
CA GLU A 38 14.59 -11.03 -3.76
C GLU A 38 15.28 -10.31 -2.59
N ASN A 39 14.91 -9.07 -2.28
CA ASN A 39 15.48 -8.30 -1.18
C ASN A 39 14.41 -7.57 -0.34
N LEU A 40 13.88 -8.26 0.67
CA LEU A 40 13.05 -7.62 1.72
C LEU A 40 13.93 -6.73 2.63
N PRO A 41 13.39 -5.64 3.21
CA PRO A 41 12.06 -5.08 2.95
C PRO A 41 12.04 -4.33 1.61
N TYR A 42 10.88 -4.23 0.97
CA TYR A 42 10.77 -3.52 -0.31
C TYR A 42 9.40 -2.84 -0.51
N TYR A 43 9.36 -1.91 -1.45
CA TYR A 43 8.12 -1.29 -1.90
C TYR A 43 7.40 -2.26 -2.85
N PHE A 44 6.27 -2.81 -2.41
CA PHE A 44 5.62 -3.94 -3.08
C PHE A 44 4.74 -3.51 -4.23
N LYS A 45 3.77 -2.64 -3.94
CA LYS A 45 2.78 -2.22 -4.92
C LYS A 45 2.09 -0.94 -4.53
N LYS A 46 1.37 -0.38 -5.48
CA LYS A 46 0.52 0.78 -5.33
C LYS A 46 -0.90 0.42 -5.72
N HIS A 47 -1.87 0.63 -4.84
CA HIS A 47 -3.30 0.45 -5.16
C HIS A 47 -3.98 1.78 -5.32
N ASN A 48 -5.01 1.82 -6.15
CA ASN A 48 -5.85 3.00 -6.29
C ASN A 48 -7.30 2.63 -6.54
N LEU A 49 -8.16 3.61 -6.26
CA LEU A 49 -9.50 3.70 -6.79
C LEU A 49 -9.57 4.90 -7.74
N ILE A 50 -10.04 4.68 -8.98
CA ILE A 50 -10.16 5.71 -10.01
C ILE A 50 -11.61 5.84 -10.46
N GLU A 51 -12.34 6.82 -9.96
CA GLU A 51 -13.71 7.05 -10.41
C GLU A 51 -13.76 8.24 -11.36
N LYS A 52 -14.47 8.09 -12.50
CA LYS A 52 -14.67 9.17 -13.48
C LYS A 52 -13.36 9.88 -13.85
N ASN A 53 -12.30 9.11 -14.11
CA ASN A 53 -10.96 9.60 -14.47
C ASN A 53 -10.24 10.41 -13.36
N LYS A 54 -10.66 10.27 -12.09
CA LYS A 54 -10.01 10.90 -10.94
C LYS A 54 -9.57 9.83 -9.94
N ILE A 55 -8.37 9.96 -9.38
CA ILE A 55 -7.96 9.11 -8.26
C ILE A 55 -8.71 9.57 -7.02
N ILE A 56 -9.43 8.65 -6.38
CA ILE A 56 -10.17 8.89 -5.14
C ILE A 56 -9.27 8.67 -3.93
N TRP A 57 -8.50 7.58 -3.95
CA TRP A 57 -7.45 7.29 -3.00
C TRP A 57 -6.34 6.48 -3.66
N GLU A 58 -5.15 6.56 -3.09
CA GLU A 58 -4.02 5.77 -3.50
C GLU A 58 -3.24 5.29 -2.28
N THR A 59 -2.82 4.03 -2.29
CA THR A 59 -2.10 3.38 -1.19
C THR A 59 -0.77 2.84 -1.70
N ASP A 60 0.31 3.28 -1.07
CA ASP A 60 1.62 2.66 -1.20
C ASP A 60 1.77 1.54 -0.17
N GLU A 61 2.08 0.34 -0.65
CA GLU A 61 2.27 -0.84 0.20
C GLU A 61 3.73 -1.28 0.21
N TYR A 62 4.30 -1.37 1.40
CA TYR A 62 5.66 -1.83 1.68
C TYR A 62 5.59 -3.13 2.47
N LEU A 63 6.50 -4.07 2.17
CA LEU A 63 6.61 -5.33 2.90
C LEU A 63 7.90 -5.36 3.72
N GLY A 64 7.77 -5.70 5.00
CA GLY A 64 8.86 -5.85 5.96
C GLY A 64 9.57 -7.21 5.86
N LYS A 65 10.71 -7.35 6.55
CA LYS A 65 11.48 -8.61 6.58
C LYS A 65 10.80 -9.69 7.43
N ASN A 66 10.17 -9.30 8.54
CA ASN A 66 9.70 -10.28 9.51
C ASN A 66 8.46 -11.00 8.96
N THR A 67 8.56 -12.32 8.97
CA THR A 67 7.46 -13.23 8.62
C THR A 67 7.14 -14.05 9.86
N TYR A 68 5.87 -14.08 10.24
CA TYR A 68 5.34 -14.82 11.37
C TYR A 68 4.49 -15.96 10.85
N MET A 69 4.83 -17.18 11.25
CA MET A 69 4.05 -18.36 10.91
C MET A 69 2.94 -18.52 11.95
N THR A 70 1.68 -18.51 11.51
CA THR A 70 0.53 -18.82 12.36
C THR A 70 -0.19 -20.06 11.83
N ILE A 71 -1.16 -20.57 12.60
CA ILE A 71 -2.04 -21.68 12.18
C ILE A 71 -2.81 -21.36 10.89
N ASP A 72 -2.93 -20.08 10.56
CA ASP A 72 -3.65 -19.53 9.41
C ASP A 72 -2.75 -19.30 8.18
N GLY A 73 -1.44 -19.54 8.31
CA GLY A 73 -0.44 -19.36 7.26
C GLY A 73 0.69 -18.39 7.63
N ASN A 74 1.51 -18.05 6.64
CA ASN A 74 2.59 -17.07 6.80
C ASN A 74 2.03 -15.66 6.71
N LEU A 75 2.28 -14.88 7.76
CA LEU A 75 1.93 -13.47 7.87
C LEU A 75 3.21 -12.65 7.78
N ARG A 76 3.17 -11.48 7.14
CA ARG A 76 4.34 -10.61 7.03
C ARG A 76 4.01 -9.21 7.52
N GLU A 77 5.02 -8.54 8.07
CA GLU A 77 4.94 -7.10 8.35
C GLU A 77 4.64 -6.33 7.07
N SER A 78 3.74 -5.36 7.15
CA SER A 78 3.52 -4.45 6.03
C SER A 78 3.17 -3.07 6.52
N LEU A 79 3.57 -2.06 5.75
CA LEU A 79 3.19 -0.68 5.97
C LEU A 79 2.38 -0.23 4.76
N CYS A 80 1.16 0.23 4.99
CA CYS A 80 0.29 0.82 3.98
C CYS A 80 0.19 2.32 4.26
N ILE A 81 0.43 3.13 3.24
CA ILE A 81 0.38 4.59 3.34
C ILE A 81 -0.60 5.07 2.30
N THR A 82 -1.77 5.51 2.77
CA THR A 82 -2.88 5.89 1.92
C THR A 82 -3.06 7.40 1.94
N TYR A 83 -3.22 7.99 0.76
CA TYR A 83 -3.71 9.35 0.61
C TYR A 83 -5.13 9.33 0.05
N TYR A 84 -6.05 9.97 0.75
CA TYR A 84 -7.43 10.17 0.31
C TYR A 84 -7.54 11.56 -0.33
N PHE A 85 -7.74 11.60 -1.65
CA PHE A 85 -7.69 12.84 -2.43
C PHE A 85 -8.87 13.78 -2.11
N ASN A 86 -10.05 13.22 -1.85
CA ASN A 86 -11.23 13.99 -1.49
C ASN A 86 -11.08 14.68 -0.12
N ASP A 87 -10.55 13.94 0.85
CA ASP A 87 -10.40 14.41 2.23
C ASP A 87 -9.09 15.20 2.45
N LYS A 88 -8.17 15.14 1.47
CA LYS A 88 -6.80 15.66 1.57
C LYS A 88 -6.06 15.19 2.83
N ARG A 89 -6.25 13.92 3.19
CA ARG A 89 -5.67 13.33 4.41
C ARG A 89 -4.79 12.13 4.10
N TRP A 90 -3.79 11.96 4.95
CA TRP A 90 -2.96 10.77 5.02
C TRP A 90 -3.47 9.80 6.07
N GLU A 91 -3.30 8.51 5.80
CA GLU A 91 -3.52 7.42 6.74
C GLU A 91 -2.35 6.45 6.63
N TYR A 92 -1.79 6.10 7.79
CA TYR A 92 -0.64 5.20 7.89
C TYR A 92 -1.09 3.99 8.69
N VAL A 93 -1.01 2.81 8.08
CA VAL A 93 -1.44 1.56 8.71
C VAL A 93 -0.28 0.59 8.69
N PHE A 94 0.18 0.21 9.87
CA PHE A 94 1.16 -0.86 10.02
C PHE A 94 0.47 -2.15 10.41
N CYS A 95 0.74 -3.23 9.69
CA CYS A 95 0.25 -4.56 10.01
C CYS A 95 1.43 -5.40 10.46
N THR A 96 1.42 -5.90 11.69
CA THR A 96 2.43 -6.85 12.18
C THR A 96 2.27 -8.21 11.53
N ALA A 97 1.05 -8.55 11.10
CA ALA A 97 0.74 -9.84 10.53
C ALA A 97 -0.37 -9.76 9.47
N LYS A 98 -0.01 -9.53 8.20
CA LYS A 98 -0.97 -9.51 7.08
C LYS A 98 -1.12 -10.90 6.47
N LYS A 99 -2.34 -11.46 6.48
CA LYS A 99 -2.65 -12.72 5.76
C LYS A 99 -2.68 -12.42 4.27
N MET A 100 -1.77 -13.02 3.50
CA MET A 100 -1.92 -13.10 2.05
C MET A 100 -3.09 -14.03 1.73
N LYS A 101 -4.34 -13.57 1.87
CA LYS A 101 -5.47 -14.27 1.26
C LYS A 101 -5.32 -14.10 -0.26
N PRO A 102 -5.21 -15.17 -1.06
CA PRO A 102 -4.99 -15.07 -2.50
C PRO A 102 -6.06 -14.27 -3.26
N ASN A 103 -7.28 -14.17 -2.69
CA ASN A 103 -8.48 -13.73 -3.42
C ASN A 103 -9.25 -12.58 -2.74
N ALA A 104 -8.69 -11.89 -1.75
CA ALA A 104 -9.41 -10.83 -1.03
C ALA A 104 -9.14 -9.44 -1.64
N TYR A 105 -9.52 -9.26 -2.90
CA TYR A 105 -9.44 -7.98 -3.60
C TYR A 105 -10.74 -7.19 -3.37
N SER A 106 -10.73 -6.22 -2.45
CA SER A 106 -11.84 -5.28 -2.31
C SER A 106 -11.33 -3.86 -2.12
N ASN A 107 -11.80 -2.96 -2.98
CA ASN A 107 -11.36 -1.55 -3.04
C ASN A 107 -12.31 -0.60 -2.28
N HIS A 108 -13.25 -1.14 -1.48
CA HIS A 108 -14.17 -0.33 -0.67
C HIS A 108 -13.58 -0.05 0.73
N PRO A 109 -13.51 1.22 1.19
CA PRO A 109 -12.93 1.58 2.49
C PRO A 109 -13.49 0.79 3.68
N GLU A 110 -14.80 0.51 3.67
CA GLU A 110 -15.48 -0.23 4.75
C GLU A 110 -15.14 -1.72 4.73
N LYS A 111 -14.90 -2.30 3.56
CA LYS A 111 -14.48 -3.71 3.41
C LYS A 111 -12.99 -3.89 3.59
N ILE A 112 -12.21 -2.85 3.32
CA ILE A 112 -10.78 -2.75 3.62
C ILE A 112 -10.53 -2.88 5.13
N LYS A 113 -11.38 -2.28 5.99
CA LYS A 113 -11.32 -2.49 7.45
C LYS A 113 -11.48 -3.96 7.87
N GLY A 114 -12.26 -4.76 7.12
CA GLY A 114 -12.39 -6.20 7.35
C GLY A 114 -11.27 -7.06 6.74
N LEU A 115 -10.38 -6.48 5.94
CA LEU A 115 -9.17 -7.13 5.41
C LEU A 115 -7.98 -7.01 6.38
N TYR A 116 -8.00 -5.99 7.22
CA TYR A 116 -7.02 -5.73 8.27
C TYR A 116 -7.45 -6.47 9.53
N TYR A 117 -6.77 -7.58 9.84
CA TYR A 117 -6.96 -8.33 11.09
C TYR A 117 -6.57 -7.47 12.31
N GLU A 118 -6.91 -7.93 13.53
CA GLU A 118 -6.55 -7.34 14.85
C GLU A 118 -5.06 -6.98 15.04
N THR A 119 -4.21 -7.35 14.08
CA THR A 119 -2.77 -7.09 13.99
C THR A 119 -2.42 -5.82 13.20
N SER A 120 -3.42 -4.99 12.86
CA SER A 120 -3.24 -3.75 12.08
C SER A 120 -3.48 -2.51 12.94
N PHE A 121 -2.53 -1.58 12.91
CA PHE A 121 -2.50 -0.39 13.75
C PHE A 121 -2.47 0.86 12.86
N VAL A 122 -3.40 1.78 13.09
CA VAL A 122 -3.26 3.13 12.55
C VAL A 122 -2.18 3.82 13.36
N ILE A 123 -1.11 4.26 12.69
CA ILE A 123 0.06 4.88 13.31
C ILE A 123 0.21 6.33 12.84
N SER A 124 1.03 7.08 13.55
CA SER A 124 1.41 8.43 13.14
C SER A 124 2.35 8.41 11.93
N LYS A 125 2.43 9.55 11.22
CA LYS A 125 3.43 9.76 10.17
C LYS A 125 4.85 9.50 10.66
N MET A 126 5.16 9.97 11.88
CA MET A 126 6.51 9.84 12.46
C MET A 126 6.90 8.37 12.68
N GLU A 127 5.97 7.55 13.16
CA GLU A 127 6.19 6.10 13.30
C GLU A 127 6.36 5.43 11.93
N ALA A 128 5.53 5.79 10.95
CA ALA A 128 5.64 5.26 9.59
C ALA A 128 7.00 5.61 8.94
N ASP A 129 7.46 6.85 9.10
CA ASP A 129 8.75 7.29 8.59
C ASP A 129 9.91 6.60 9.33
N SER A 130 9.79 6.35 10.64
CA SER A 130 10.74 5.56 11.43
C SER A 130 10.85 4.12 10.92
N ILE A 131 9.71 3.47 10.62
CA ILE A 131 9.68 2.12 10.04
C ILE A 131 10.35 2.12 8.66
N LEU A 132 9.99 3.04 7.76
CA LEU A 132 10.61 3.14 6.44
C LEU A 132 12.13 3.37 6.51
N SER A 133 12.57 4.21 7.44
CA SER A 133 13.99 4.44 7.71
C SER A 133 14.69 3.17 8.17
N SER A 134 14.10 2.43 9.12
CA SER A 134 14.63 1.14 9.59
C SER A 134 14.73 0.08 8.48
N TRP A 135 13.91 0.25 7.44
CA TRP A 135 13.86 -0.60 6.26
C TRP A 135 14.81 -0.14 5.14
N ASN A 136 15.51 0.99 5.30
CA ASN A 136 16.25 1.67 4.23
C ASN A 136 15.38 1.94 2.98
N LEU A 137 14.08 2.16 3.19
CA LEU A 137 13.08 2.49 2.16
C LEU A 137 12.63 3.94 2.28
N LEU A 138 13.49 4.82 2.82
CA LEU A 138 13.25 6.25 2.90
C LEU A 138 12.98 6.78 1.50
N ILE A 139 11.70 6.94 1.19
CA ILE A 139 11.27 7.69 0.04
C ILE A 139 11.45 9.14 0.43
N THR A 140 12.35 9.82 -0.27
CA THR A 140 12.31 11.28 -0.36
C THR A 140 10.92 11.66 -0.89
N ARG A 141 10.02 11.98 0.04
CA ARG A 141 8.70 12.55 -0.23
C ARG A 141 8.81 14.05 -0.38
#